data_AF-A0A8D1F7E5-F1
#
_entry.id   AF-A0A8D1F7E5-F1
#
_cell.length_a   1.000
_cell.length_b   1.000
_cell.length_c   1.000
_cell.angle_alpha   90.00
_cell.angle_beta   90.00
_cell.angle_gamma   90.00
#
_symmetry.space_group_name_H-M   'P 1'
#
loop_
_entity.id
_entity.type
_entity.pdbx_description
1 polymer ?
#
loop_
_entity_poly.entity_id
_entity_poly.type
_entity_poly.pdbx_seq_one_letter_code
_entity_poly.pdbx_strand_id
1 'polypeptide(L)'
;MGLFGKTQEKPPKELVNEWSLKIRKEMRVVDRQIRDIQREEEKVKRSVKDAAKKGQKDVCVVLAKEMIRSRKAVSKLYASKAHMNSVLMGMKNQLGKMLISTSALAVVYNTGFLEEEERSQLWFLFFALS
;
A
#
# COMPACT_ATOMS: atom_id res chain seq x y z
N MET A 1 -18.76 24.29 -27.40
CA MET A 1 -18.80 23.71 -26.04
C MET A 1 -19.25 22.26 -26.15
N GLY A 2 -18.31 21.33 -26.28
CA GLY A 2 -18.61 19.89 -26.39
C GLY A 2 -18.87 19.31 -25.00
N LEU A 3 -20.13 18.91 -24.76
CA LEU A 3 -20.69 18.47 -23.49
C LEU A 3 -20.40 16.98 -23.17
N PHE A 4 -19.29 16.45 -23.67
CA PHE A 4 -18.80 15.11 -23.30
C PHE A 4 -17.31 15.23 -23.03
N GLY A 5 -17.01 15.82 -21.87
CA GLY A 5 -15.70 15.69 -21.25
C GLY A 5 -15.49 14.23 -20.91
N LYS A 6 -14.93 13.46 -21.86
CA LYS A 6 -14.14 12.29 -21.50
C LYS A 6 -12.93 12.86 -20.76
N THR A 7 -13.08 13.14 -19.47
CA THR A 7 -11.95 13.12 -18.54
C THR A 7 -11.18 11.88 -18.93
N GLN A 8 -9.97 12.05 -19.44
CA GLN A 8 -9.13 10.94 -19.83
C GLN A 8 -8.88 10.16 -18.55
N GLU A 9 -9.75 9.18 -18.27
CA GLU A 9 -9.61 8.29 -17.13
C GLU A 9 -8.27 7.61 -17.38
N LYS A 10 -7.26 8.06 -16.63
CA LYS A 10 -5.90 7.54 -16.74
C LYS A 10 -6.03 6.02 -16.78
N PRO A 11 -5.34 5.34 -17.71
CA PRO A 11 -5.49 3.91 -17.86
C PRO A 11 -5.31 3.23 -16.50
N PRO A 12 -6.09 2.19 -16.17
CA PRO A 12 -6.11 1.60 -14.83
C PRO A 12 -4.71 1.18 -14.34
N LYS A 13 -3.80 0.85 -15.26
CA LYS A 13 -2.39 0.60 -14.98
C LYS A 13 -1.65 1.83 -14.40
N GLU A 14 -1.89 3.02 -14.94
CA GLU A 14 -1.29 4.27 -14.44
C GLU A 14 -1.82 4.65 -13.05
N LEU A 15 -3.12 4.48 -12.81
CA LEU A 15 -3.72 4.73 -11.49
C LEU A 15 -3.13 3.82 -10.42
N VAL A 16 -3.00 2.52 -10.72
CA VAL A 16 -2.36 1.57 -9.79
C VAL A 16 -0.89 1.93 -9.54
N ASN A 17 -0.16 2.38 -10.55
CA ASN A 17 1.22 2.83 -10.38
C ASN A 17 1.30 4.10 -9.51
N GLU A 18 0.44 5.08 -9.73
CA GLU A 18 0.37 6.31 -8.94
C GLU A 18 0.10 6.01 -7.46
N TRP A 19 -0.91 5.19 -7.18
CA TRP A 19 -1.25 4.77 -5.83
C TRP A 19 -0.14 3.92 -5.19
N SER A 20 0.50 3.03 -5.95
CA SER A 20 1.65 2.24 -5.47
C SER A 20 2.82 3.14 -5.06
N LEU A 21 3.08 4.23 -5.79
CA LEU A 21 4.10 5.21 -5.45
C LEU A 21 3.73 5.98 -4.17
N LYS A 22 2.47 6.40 -4.04
CA LYS A 22 1.96 7.06 -2.82
C LYS A 22 2.11 6.15 -1.59
N ILE A 23 1.68 4.90 -1.67
CA ILE A 23 1.82 3.92 -0.57
C ILE A 23 3.30 3.73 -0.19
N ARG A 24 4.21 3.58 -1.17
CA ARG A 24 5.64 3.47 -0.89
C ARG A 24 6.20 4.74 -0.24
N LYS A 25 5.71 5.93 -0.59
CA LYS A 25 6.09 7.18 0.06
C LYS A 25 5.65 7.19 1.52
N GLU A 26 4.39 6.84 1.80
CA GLU A 26 3.86 6.76 3.15
C GLU A 26 4.58 5.69 4.00
N MET A 27 4.92 4.54 3.43
CA MET A 27 5.74 3.53 4.12
C MET A 27 7.09 4.10 4.60
N ARG A 28 7.76 4.93 3.78
CA ARG A 28 9.01 5.58 4.19
C ARG A 28 8.80 6.64 5.26
N VAL A 29 7.64 7.30 5.29
CA VAL A 29 7.26 8.24 6.36
C VAL A 29 7.11 7.47 7.66
N VAL A 30 6.39 6.34 7.65
CA VAL A 30 6.23 5.46 8.81
C VAL A 30 7.59 4.95 9.30
N ASP A 31 8.48 4.53 8.40
CA ASP A 31 9.85 4.11 8.77
C ASP A 31 10.70 5.23 9.37
N ARG A 32 10.47 6.49 8.98
CA ARG A 32 11.09 7.65 9.65
C ARG A 32 10.51 7.84 11.04
N GLN A 33 9.18 7.84 11.18
CA GLN A 33 8.51 7.99 12.47
C GLN A 33 8.94 6.92 13.48
N ILE A 34 9.07 5.66 13.04
CA ILE A 34 9.57 4.57 13.90
C ILE A 34 10.98 4.90 14.41
N ARG A 35 11.90 5.32 13.53
CA ARG A 35 13.27 5.69 13.93
C ARG A 35 13.30 6.90 14.85
N ASP A 36 12.44 7.88 14.62
CA ASP A 36 12.35 9.09 15.43
C ASP A 36 11.87 8.73 16.85
N ILE A 37 10.85 7.89 16.98
CA ILE A 37 10.36 7.40 18.27
C ILE A 37 11.44 6.56 18.97
N GLN A 38 12.15 5.67 18.27
CA GLN A 38 13.23 4.88 18.85
C GLN A 38 14.36 5.75 19.41
N ARG A 39 14.76 6.82 18.68
CA ARG A 39 15.75 7.78 19.18
C ARG A 39 15.26 8.51 20.43
N GLU A 40 13.98 8.85 20.49
CA GLU A 40 13.41 9.49 21.67
C GLU A 40 13.31 8.51 22.86
N GLU A 41 12.96 7.25 22.61
CA GLU A 41 12.99 6.18 23.63
C GLU A 41 14.38 6.03 24.25
N GLU A 42 15.47 6.13 23.47
CA GLU A 42 16.83 6.10 24.00
C GLU A 42 17.13 7.27 24.94
N LYS A 43 16.65 8.49 24.64
CA LYS A 43 16.80 9.65 25.52
C LYS A 43 16.00 9.50 26.81
N VAL A 44 14.76 9.00 26.70
CA VAL A 44 13.92 8.71 27.86
C VAL A 44 14.59 7.65 28.73
N LYS A 45 15.19 6.61 28.15
CA LYS A 45 15.94 5.57 28.88
C LYS A 45 17.13 6.14 29.66
N ARG A 46 17.87 7.09 29.09
CA ARG A 46 18.96 7.80 29.81
C ARG A 46 18.39 8.61 30.96
N SER A 47 17.34 9.38 30.70
CA SER A 47 16.65 10.21 31.71
C SER A 47 16.11 9.39 32.88
N VAL A 48 15.55 8.20 32.62
CA VAL A 48 15.10 7.26 33.66
C VAL A 48 16.26 6.80 34.54
N LYS A 49 17.40 6.45 33.94
CA LYS A 49 18.59 6.03 34.70
C LYS A 49 19.11 7.16 35.59
N ASP A 50 19.13 8.38 35.09
CA ASP A 50 19.60 9.54 35.84
C ASP A 50 18.64 9.91 36.98
N ALA A 51 17.32 9.88 36.72
CA ALA A 51 16.30 10.07 37.75
C ALA A 51 16.34 8.98 38.83
N ALA A 52 16.60 7.72 38.44
CA ALA A 52 16.74 6.61 39.36
C ALA A 52 17.96 6.77 40.28
N LYS A 53 19.11 7.22 39.75
CA LYS A 53 20.30 7.55 40.57
C LYS A 53 20.04 8.67 41.57
N LYS A 54 19.20 9.64 41.20
CA LYS A 54 18.80 10.76 42.07
C LYS A 54 17.70 10.39 43.09
N GLY A 55 17.18 9.17 43.06
CA GLY A 55 16.13 8.70 43.98
C GLY A 55 14.73 9.27 43.73
N GLN A 56 14.50 9.91 42.58
CA GLN A 56 13.22 10.55 42.23
C GLN A 56 12.21 9.52 41.71
N LYS A 57 11.47 8.87 42.62
CA LYS A 57 10.52 7.80 42.28
C LYS A 57 9.37 8.27 41.38
N ASP A 58 8.80 9.44 41.66
CA ASP A 58 7.64 9.94 40.90
C ASP A 58 8.00 10.23 39.44
N VAL A 59 9.19 10.81 39.21
CA VAL A 59 9.72 11.09 37.87
C VAL A 59 9.96 9.79 37.10
N CYS A 60 10.52 8.77 37.76
CA CYS A 60 10.70 7.45 37.16
C CYS A 60 9.38 6.81 36.73
N VAL A 61 8.31 6.96 37.51
CA VAL A 61 6.97 6.42 37.16
C VAL A 61 6.39 7.12 35.93
N VAL A 62 6.51 8.45 35.86
CA VAL A 62 6.04 9.22 34.70
C VAL A 62 6.81 8.85 33.44
N LEU A 63 8.14 8.79 33.51
CA LEU A 63 8.99 8.40 32.38
C LEU A 63 8.77 6.94 31.95
N ALA A 64 8.48 6.04 32.89
CA ALA A 64 8.13 4.65 32.58
C ALA A 64 6.79 4.55 31.83
N LYS A 65 5.79 5.34 32.22
CA LYS A 65 4.51 5.42 31.47
C LYS A 65 4.75 5.93 30.05
N GLU A 66 5.63 6.91 29.87
CA GLU A 66 5.97 7.44 28.55
C GLU A 66 6.66 6.39 27.68
N MET A 67 7.58 5.61 28.24
CA MET A 67 8.21 4.48 27.55
C MET A 67 7.17 3.46 27.04
N ILE A 68 6.15 3.15 27.85
CA ILE A 68 5.08 2.22 27.44
C ILE A 68 4.24 2.81 26.30
N ARG A 69 3.97 4.12 26.33
CA ARG A 69 3.24 4.81 25.26
C ARG A 69 4.03 4.79 23.94
N SER A 70 5.33 5.08 23.98
CA SER A 70 6.20 5.02 22.81
C SER A 70 6.21 3.63 22.18
N ARG A 71 6.34 2.57 23.00
CA ARG A 71 6.27 1.18 22.51
C ARG A 71 4.93 0.85 21.85
N LYS A 72 3.82 1.28 22.44
CA LYS A 72 2.48 1.11 21.84
C LYS A 72 2.35 1.86 20.52
N ALA A 73 2.91 3.07 20.42
CA ALA A 73 2.92 3.84 19.18
C ALA A 73 3.73 3.13 18.08
N VAL A 74 4.92 2.64 18.41
CA VAL A 74 5.76 1.84 17.49
C VAL A 74 5.03 0.59 17.01
N SER A 75 4.38 -0.15 17.91
CA SER A 75 3.59 -1.34 17.55
C SER A 75 2.46 -1.01 16.56
N LYS A 76 1.73 0.10 16.79
CA LYS A 76 0.70 0.58 15.84
C LYS A 76 1.28 0.96 14.49
N LEU A 77 2.45 1.60 14.46
CA LEU A 77 3.14 1.97 13.21
C LEU A 77 3.59 0.72 12.43
N TYR A 78 4.09 -0.32 13.10
CA TYR A 78 4.40 -1.59 12.45
C TYR A 78 3.15 -2.28 11.88
N ALA A 79 2.03 -2.26 12.60
CA ALA A 79 0.76 -2.77 12.08
C ALA A 79 0.31 -1.97 10.83
N SER A 80 0.38 -0.64 10.87
CA SER A 80 0.09 0.23 9.72
C SER A 80 0.98 -0.09 8.51
N LYS A 81 2.27 -0.35 8.74
CA LYS A 81 3.21 -0.80 7.70
C LYS A 81 2.79 -2.14 7.07
N ALA A 82 2.34 -3.09 7.88
CA ALA A 82 1.84 -4.37 7.39
C ALA A 82 0.57 -4.20 6.54
N HIS A 83 -0.37 -3.34 6.97
CA HIS A 83 -1.57 -3.02 6.19
C HIS A 83 -1.23 -2.40 4.83
N MET A 84 -0.32 -1.41 4.79
CA MET A 84 0.14 -0.80 3.54
C MET A 84 0.79 -1.82 2.59
N ASN A 85 1.58 -2.76 3.13
CA ASN A 85 2.17 -3.85 2.34
C ASN A 85 1.09 -4.77 1.74
N SER A 86 0.09 -5.14 2.53
CA SER A 86 -1.04 -5.96 2.07
C SER A 86 -1.78 -5.29 0.91
N VAL A 87 -2.08 -3.99 1.03
CA VAL A 87 -2.72 -3.21 -0.05
C VAL A 87 -1.84 -3.21 -1.30
N LEU A 88 -0.53 -2.97 -1.17
CA LEU A 88 0.39 -2.97 -2.31
C LEU A 88 0.46 -4.34 -3.01
N MET A 89 0.41 -5.44 -2.26
CA MET A 89 0.33 -6.79 -2.83
C MET A 89 -0.99 -7.03 -3.56
N GLY A 90 -2.11 -6.57 -2.99
CA GLY A 90 -3.43 -6.65 -3.64
C GLY A 90 -3.45 -5.94 -5.00
N MET A 91 -2.87 -4.74 -5.05
CA MET A 91 -2.75 -3.95 -6.28
C MET A 91 -1.85 -4.63 -7.32
N LYS A 92 -0.72 -5.20 -6.90
CA LYS A 92 0.17 -5.98 -7.79
C LYS A 92 -0.54 -7.22 -8.35
N ASN A 93 -1.34 -7.90 -7.54
CA ASN A 93 -2.13 -9.06 -7.97
C ASN A 93 -3.19 -8.65 -9.01
N GLN A 94 -3.87 -7.52 -8.82
CA GLN A 94 -4.82 -6.99 -9.81
C GLN A 94 -4.14 -6.69 -11.17
N LEU A 95 -2.94 -6.10 -11.16
CA LEU A 95 -2.16 -5.91 -12.39
C LEU A 95 -1.79 -7.24 -13.05
N GLY A 96 -1.34 -8.23 -12.26
CA GLY A 96 -0.99 -9.56 -12.77
C GLY A 96 -2.17 -10.26 -13.44
N LYS A 97 -3.36 -10.21 -12.83
CA LYS A 97 -4.60 -10.74 -13.40
C LYS A 97 -4.96 -10.08 -14.73
N MET A 98 -4.84 -8.75 -14.82
CA MET A 98 -5.09 -8.02 -16.07
C MET A 98 -4.09 -8.42 -17.17
N LEU A 99 -2.80 -8.55 -16.83
CA LEU A 99 -1.77 -8.96 -17.79
C LEU A 99 -2.00 -10.38 -18.31
N ILE A 100 -2.27 -11.34 -17.41
CA ILE A 100 -2.55 -12.73 -17.78
C ILE A 100 -3.83 -12.80 -18.62
N SER A 101 -4.88 -12.05 -18.27
CA SER A 101 -6.12 -12.00 -19.07
C SER A 101 -5.84 -11.48 -20.48
N THR A 102 -5.07 -10.39 -20.63
CA THR A 102 -4.70 -9.86 -21.95
C THR A 102 -3.84 -10.82 -22.76
N SER A 103 -2.90 -11.53 -22.11
CA SER A 103 -2.05 -12.51 -22.80
C SER A 103 -2.80 -13.80 -23.10
N ALA A 104 -3.69 -14.25 -22.21
CA ALA A 104 -4.50 -15.45 -22.40
C ALA A 104 -5.48 -15.26 -23.56
N LEU A 105 -6.15 -14.09 -23.64
CA LEU A 105 -6.94 -13.74 -24.82
C LEU A 105 -6.05 -13.76 -26.07
N ALA A 106 -4.90 -13.08 -26.06
CA ALA A 106 -3.99 -13.08 -27.22
C ALA A 106 -3.53 -14.48 -27.64
N VAL A 107 -3.24 -15.38 -26.69
CA VAL A 107 -2.88 -16.77 -26.95
C VAL A 107 -4.06 -17.54 -27.51
N VAL A 108 -5.26 -17.44 -26.93
CA VAL A 108 -6.48 -18.11 -27.42
C VAL A 108 -6.84 -17.69 -28.85
N TYR A 109 -6.66 -16.40 -29.17
CA TYR A 109 -6.82 -15.89 -30.54
C TYR A 109 -5.76 -16.46 -31.51
N ASN A 110 -4.50 -16.64 -31.07
CA ASN A 110 -3.40 -17.09 -31.92
C ASN A 110 -3.31 -18.62 -32.07
N THR A 111 -3.71 -19.38 -31.04
CA THR A 111 -3.66 -20.85 -31.03
C THR A 111 -4.88 -21.52 -31.63
N GLY A 112 -5.85 -20.77 -32.14
CA GLY A 112 -6.99 -21.31 -32.89
C GLY A 112 -7.96 -22.16 -32.08
N PHE A 113 -7.98 -22.02 -30.75
CA PHE A 113 -8.77 -22.85 -29.82
C PHE A 113 -10.26 -22.43 -29.69
N LEU A 114 -10.75 -21.52 -30.55
CA LEU A 114 -12.16 -21.15 -30.61
C LEU A 114 -12.76 -21.78 -31.88
N GLU A 115 -13.79 -22.62 -31.73
CA GLU A 115 -14.62 -23.05 -32.87
C GLU A 115 -15.19 -21.82 -33.60
N GLU A 116 -15.35 -21.91 -34.93
CA GLU A 116 -15.79 -20.81 -35.81
C GLU A 116 -17.08 -20.11 -35.37
N GLU A 117 -17.91 -20.80 -34.60
CA GLU A 117 -19.17 -20.31 -34.05
C GLU A 117 -18.98 -19.19 -33.00
N GLU A 118 -18.02 -19.32 -32.09
CA GLU A 118 -17.76 -18.31 -31.06
C GLU A 118 -17.03 -17.08 -31.62
N ARG A 119 -16.22 -17.26 -32.67
CA ARG A 119 -15.58 -16.15 -33.38
C ARG A 119 -16.62 -15.22 -34.04
N SER A 120 -17.69 -15.78 -34.60
CA SER A 120 -18.77 -14.98 -35.19
C SER A 120 -19.55 -14.21 -34.13
N GLN A 121 -19.85 -14.81 -32.98
CA GLN A 121 -20.56 -14.13 -31.88
C GLN A 121 -19.74 -12.98 -31.27
N LEU A 122 -18.43 -13.16 -31.10
CA LEU A 122 -17.53 -12.11 -30.62
C LEU A 122 -17.38 -10.97 -31.63
N TRP A 123 -17.36 -11.28 -32.93
CA TRP A 123 -17.34 -10.26 -33.99
C TRP A 123 -18.63 -9.43 -33.99
N PHE A 124 -19.79 -10.08 -33.78
CA PHE A 124 -21.08 -9.40 -33.62
C PHE A 124 -21.13 -8.49 -32.39
N LEU A 125 -20.61 -8.94 -31.24
CA LEU A 125 -20.54 -8.12 -30.02
C LEU A 125 -19.61 -6.91 -30.19
N PHE A 126 -18.52 -7.05 -30.95
CA PHE A 126 -17.60 -5.95 -31.22
C PHE A 126 -18.17 -4.92 -32.20
N PHE A 127 -18.97 -5.36 -33.18
CA PHE A 127 -19.64 -4.48 -34.14
C PHE A 127 -20.87 -3.77 -33.54
N ALA A 128 -21.54 -4.37 -32.55
CA ALA A 128 -22.69 -3.78 -31.86
C ALA A 128 -22.31 -2.71 -30.81
N LEU A 129 -21.04 -2.62 -30.42
CA LEU A 129 -20.54 -1.65 -29.44
C LEU A 129 -19.81 -0.43 -30.06
N SER A 130 -19.76 -0.32 -31.39
CA SER A 130 -19.27 0.86 -32.14
C SER A 130 -20.44 1.65 -32.72
#